data_AF-A0A2V8U2C5-F1
#
_entry.id   AF-A0A2V8U2C5-F1
#
_cell.length_a   1.000
_cell.length_b   1.000
_cell.length_c   1.000
_cell.angle_alpha   90.00
_cell.angle_beta   90.00
_cell.angle_gamma   90.00
#
_symmetry.space_group_name_H-M   'P 1'
#
loop_
_entity.id
_entity.type
_entity.pdbx_description
1 polymer ?
#
loop_
_entity_poly.entity_id
_entity_poly.type
_entity_poly.pdbx_seq_one_letter_code
_entity_poly.pdbx_strand_id
1 'polypeptide(L)'
;MPSFRIGARVVILSAEEHDRLVALTSHLPQLISTALAASIADVPRAVEVAGPAALDLTRLALSPYQIWRDIFATNSAPIDAVLGVFIGKLEELRTMLRRPEIEGEFDRAAEAAKLLRKESEAL
;
A
#
# COMPACT_ATOMS: atom_id res chain seq x y z
N MET A 1 31.10 1.33 7.02
CA MET A 1 29.83 2.10 7.03
C MET A 1 29.74 2.83 8.36
N PRO A 2 29.27 4.09 8.42
CA PRO A 2 29.16 4.80 9.70
C PRO A 2 28.14 4.07 10.58
N SER A 3 28.55 3.74 11.81
CA SER A 3 27.69 3.13 12.82
C SER A 3 26.89 4.23 13.53
N PHE A 4 25.57 4.24 13.34
CA PHE A 4 24.67 5.15 14.05
C PHE A 4 24.26 4.50 15.39
N ARG A 5 24.23 5.30 16.47
CA ARG A 5 24.03 4.86 17.86
C ARG A 5 22.73 4.09 18.16
N ILE A 6 21.80 4.02 17.20
CA ILE A 6 20.52 3.31 17.32
C ILE A 6 20.33 2.22 16.25
N GLY A 7 21.39 1.84 15.51
CA GLY A 7 21.31 0.80 14.48
C GLY A 7 20.53 1.20 13.22
N ALA A 8 20.23 2.49 13.04
CA ALA A 8 19.48 2.96 11.88
C ALA A 8 20.26 2.79 10.57
N ARG A 9 19.59 2.30 9.53
CA ARG A 9 20.09 2.34 8.15
C ARG A 9 19.69 3.65 7.49
N VAL A 10 20.67 4.51 7.22
CA VAL A 10 20.44 5.81 6.59
C VAL A 10 20.40 5.68 5.07
N VAL A 11 19.33 6.22 4.47
CA VAL A 11 19.19 6.39 3.03
C VAL A 11 19.09 7.89 2.77
N ILE A 12 19.92 8.42 1.86
CA ILE A 12 19.94 9.84 1.50
C ILE A 12 19.16 10.01 0.22
N LEU A 13 18.11 10.83 0.26
CA LEU A 13 17.21 11.12 -0.85
C LEU A 13 17.02 12.63 -0.97
N SER A 14 16.66 13.11 -2.16
CA SER A 14 16.07 14.44 -2.28
C SER A 14 14.67 14.46 -1.64
N ALA A 15 14.18 15.63 -1.22
CA ALA A 15 12.83 15.76 -0.66
C ALA A 15 11.75 15.26 -1.64
N GLU A 16 11.88 15.62 -2.92
CA GLU A 16 10.94 15.19 -3.97
C GLU A 16 10.96 13.67 -4.20
N GLU A 17 12.14 13.06 -4.15
CA GLU A 17 12.28 11.61 -4.28
C GLU A 17 11.70 10.89 -3.06
N HIS A 18 11.97 11.38 -1.85
CA HIS A 18 11.36 10.89 -0.62
C HIS A 18 9.83 10.90 -0.75
N ASP A 19 9.23 12.04 -1.10
CA ASP A 19 7.78 12.22 -1.13
C ASP A 19 7.10 11.29 -2.14
N ARG A 20 7.71 11.07 -3.31
CA ARG A 20 7.23 10.10 -4.31
C ARG A 20 7.32 8.65 -3.82
N LEU A 21 8.44 8.28 -3.18
CA LEU A 21 8.63 6.93 -2.67
C LEU A 21 7.66 6.62 -1.53
N VAL A 22 7.49 7.53 -0.55
CA VAL A 22 6.57 7.32 0.57
C VAL A 22 5.11 7.43 0.16
N ALA A 23 4.78 8.21 -0.88
CA ALA A 23 3.43 8.20 -1.46
C ALA A 23 3.02 6.78 -1.88
N LEU A 24 3.91 6.08 -2.60
CA LEU A 24 3.65 4.72 -3.06
C LEU A 24 3.72 3.67 -1.94
N THR A 25 4.73 3.77 -1.06
CA THR A 25 5.07 2.71 -0.10
C THR A 25 4.46 2.86 1.30
N SER A 26 3.86 4.02 1.60
CA SER A 26 3.25 4.31 2.90
C SER A 26 1.85 4.91 2.77
N HIS A 27 1.69 5.99 2.00
CA HIS A 27 0.43 6.73 1.95
C HIS A 27 -0.66 5.98 1.17
N LEU A 28 -0.30 5.42 0.01
CA LEU A 28 -1.21 4.59 -0.77
C LEU A 28 -1.71 3.36 0.01
N PRO A 29 -0.84 2.56 0.68
CA PRO A 29 -1.29 1.48 1.57
C PRO A 29 -2.31 1.91 2.63
N GLN A 30 -2.17 3.08 3.24
CA GLN A 30 -3.17 3.61 4.17
C GLN A 30 -4.52 3.82 3.49
N LEU A 31 -4.54 4.47 2.33
CA LEU A 31 -5.79 4.75 1.60
C LEU A 31 -6.47 3.45 1.17
N ILE A 32 -5.70 2.47 0.67
CA ILE A 32 -6.22 1.14 0.30
C ILE A 32 -6.83 0.46 1.52
N SER A 33 -6.13 0.46 2.66
CA SER A 33 -6.61 -0.14 3.90
C SER A 33 -7.91 0.50 4.37
N THR A 34 -7.98 1.84 4.32
CA THR A 34 -9.16 2.62 4.71
C THR A 34 -10.35 2.32 3.79
N ALA A 35 -10.15 2.29 2.47
CA ALA A 35 -11.18 2.00 1.50
C ALA A 35 -11.71 0.56 1.61
N LEU A 36 -10.82 -0.42 1.84
CA LEU A 36 -11.19 -1.81 2.05
C LEU A 36 -12.04 -1.97 3.32
N ALA A 37 -11.61 -1.36 4.43
CA ALA A 37 -12.34 -1.43 5.70
C ALA A 37 -13.75 -0.84 5.57
N ALA A 38 -13.88 0.33 4.92
CA ALA A 38 -15.18 0.94 4.64
C ALA A 38 -16.07 0.03 3.77
N SER A 39 -15.50 -0.55 2.71
CA SER A 39 -16.23 -1.44 1.80
C SER A 39 -16.77 -2.71 2.49
N ILE A 40 -16.01 -3.26 3.45
CA ILE A 40 -16.46 -4.39 4.27
C ILE A 40 -17.58 -3.96 5.22
N ALA A 41 -17.46 -2.78 5.84
CA ALA A 41 -18.45 -2.26 6.78
C ALA A 41 -19.81 -1.97 6.11
N ASP A 42 -19.81 -1.61 4.82
CA ASP A 42 -21.03 -1.39 4.03
C ASP A 42 -21.85 -2.68 3.82
N VAL A 43 -21.29 -3.86 4.11
CA VAL A 43 -21.96 -5.15 4.02
C VAL A 43 -21.98 -5.79 5.42
N PRO A 44 -23.05 -5.63 6.23
CA PRO A 44 -23.06 -6.01 7.65
C PRO A 44 -22.64 -7.46 7.93
N ARG A 45 -23.01 -8.39 7.06
CA ARG A 45 -22.66 -9.82 7.18
C ARG A 45 -21.22 -10.15 6.80
N ALA A 46 -20.52 -9.28 6.09
CA ALA A 46 -19.14 -9.52 5.63
C ALA A 46 -18.15 -9.52 6.80
N VAL A 47 -18.40 -8.72 7.83
CA VAL A 47 -17.57 -8.66 9.05
C VAL A 47 -17.52 -10.03 9.75
N GLU A 48 -18.62 -10.79 9.72
CA GLU A 48 -18.71 -12.08 10.41
C GLU A 48 -17.92 -13.21 9.74
N VAL A 49 -17.58 -13.04 8.46
CA VAL A 49 -16.82 -14.01 7.67
C VAL A 49 -15.43 -13.48 7.29
N ALA A 50 -15.04 -12.31 7.81
CA ALA A 50 -13.75 -11.71 7.55
C ALA A 50 -12.63 -12.60 8.11
N GLY A 51 -11.79 -13.12 7.21
CA GLY A 51 -10.65 -13.95 7.58
C GLY A 51 -9.39 -13.14 7.93
N PRO A 52 -8.28 -13.82 8.26
CA PRO A 52 -7.01 -13.18 8.64
C PRO A 52 -6.49 -12.16 7.63
N ALA A 53 -6.63 -12.43 6.32
CA ALA A 53 -6.19 -11.51 5.27
C ALA A 53 -6.93 -10.17 5.31
N ALA A 54 -8.23 -10.16 5.63
CA ALA A 54 -8.98 -8.92 5.78
C ALA A 54 -8.50 -8.13 7.01
N LEU A 55 -8.24 -8.81 8.14
CA LEU A 55 -7.70 -8.18 9.35
C LEU A 55 -6.33 -7.55 9.08
N ASP A 56 -5.44 -8.25 8.39
CA ASP A 56 -4.10 -7.75 8.05
C ASP A 56 -4.16 -6.53 7.12
N LEU A 57 -4.97 -6.59 6.06
CA LEU A 57 -5.09 -5.52 5.08
C LEU A 57 -5.83 -4.29 5.61
N THR A 58 -6.69 -4.45 6.61
CA THR A 58 -7.44 -3.35 7.24
C THR A 58 -6.75 -2.77 8.48
N ARG A 59 -5.63 -3.35 8.94
CA ARG A 59 -4.93 -2.89 10.15
C ARG A 59 -4.56 -1.40 10.12
N LEU A 60 -4.18 -0.87 8.95
CA LEU A 60 -3.80 0.55 8.82
C LEU A 60 -5.01 1.50 8.90
N ALA A 61 -6.23 1.03 8.59
CA ALA A 61 -7.45 1.83 8.71
C ALA A 61 -7.73 2.31 10.15
N LEU A 62 -7.11 1.68 11.16
CA LEU A 62 -7.19 2.09 12.56
C LEU A 62 -6.33 3.34 12.87
N SER A 63 -5.51 3.81 11.93
CA SER A 63 -4.68 5.00 12.12
C SER A 63 -5.54 6.26 12.26
N PRO A 64 -5.29 7.12 13.26
CA PRO A 64 -6.07 8.33 13.47
C PRO A 64 -5.86 9.33 12.33
N TYR A 65 -6.96 9.91 11.84
CA TYR A 65 -6.93 10.89 10.73
C TYR A 65 -6.02 12.09 11.02
N GLN A 66 -5.84 12.48 12.29
CA GLN A 66 -5.01 13.61 12.70
C GLN A 66 -3.56 13.50 12.21
N ILE A 67 -3.02 12.27 12.10
CA ILE A 67 -1.68 12.03 11.53
C ILE A 67 -1.71 12.25 10.01
N TRP A 68 -2.77 11.77 9.37
CA TRP A 68 -2.91 11.75 7.91
C TRP A 68 -3.32 13.08 7.31
N ARG A 69 -3.99 13.94 8.08
CA ARG A 69 -4.45 15.26 7.64
C ARG A 69 -3.31 16.07 7.03
N ASP A 70 -2.20 16.17 7.75
CA ASP A 70 -1.08 17.01 7.32
C ASP A 70 -0.31 16.33 6.18
N ILE A 71 -0.16 15.00 6.20
CA ILE A 71 0.40 14.20 5.11
C ILE A 71 -0.35 14.43 3.79
N PHE A 72 -1.68 14.36 3.84
CA PHE A 72 -2.52 14.59 2.67
C PHE A 72 -2.45 16.05 2.19
N ALA A 73 -2.38 17.01 3.12
CA ALA A 73 -2.25 18.42 2.76
C ALA A 73 -0.92 18.73 2.05
N THR A 74 0.19 18.13 2.50
CA THR A 74 1.53 18.47 1.99
C THR A 74 2.02 17.57 0.86
N ASN A 75 1.46 16.36 0.69
CA ASN A 75 1.90 15.40 -0.33
C ASN A 75 0.74 14.93 -1.25
N SER A 76 -0.31 15.74 -1.40
CA SER A 76 -1.50 15.38 -2.19
C SER A 76 -1.20 15.01 -3.64
N ALA A 77 -0.35 15.75 -4.34
CA ALA A 77 -0.11 15.51 -5.76
C ALA A 77 0.60 14.16 -6.04
N PRO A 78 1.70 13.79 -5.35
CA PRO A 78 2.26 12.45 -5.49
C PRO A 78 1.31 11.34 -5.05
N ILE A 79 0.52 11.57 -4.00
CA ILE A 79 -0.50 10.61 -3.53
C ILE A 79 -1.57 10.37 -4.59
N ASP A 80 -2.12 11.43 -5.18
CA ASP A 80 -3.13 11.35 -6.25
C ASP A 80 -2.59 10.59 -7.46
N ALA A 81 -1.35 10.89 -7.89
CA ALA A 81 -0.70 10.22 -8.99
C ALA A 81 -0.58 8.70 -8.76
N VAL A 82 -0.10 8.25 -7.59
CA VAL A 82 0.04 6.81 -7.32
C VAL A 82 -1.31 6.13 -7.08
N LEU A 83 -2.29 6.84 -6.51
CA LEU A 83 -3.65 6.33 -6.33
C LEU A 83 -4.32 6.09 -7.69
N GLY A 84 -4.19 7.02 -8.64
CA GLY A 84 -4.70 6.86 -9.99
C GLY A 84 -4.09 5.63 -10.70
N VAL A 85 -2.78 5.45 -10.60
CA VAL A 85 -2.10 4.25 -11.14
C VAL A 85 -2.63 2.97 -10.49
N PHE A 86 -2.83 2.96 -9.17
CA PHE A 86 -3.34 1.79 -8.46
C PHE A 86 -4.79 1.45 -8.83
N ILE A 87 -5.65 2.47 -8.96
CA ILE A 87 -7.02 2.30 -9.46
C ILE A 87 -6.99 1.67 -10.86
N GLY A 88 -6.11 2.15 -11.75
CA GLY A 88 -5.92 1.56 -13.07
C GLY A 88 -5.59 0.06 -13.01
N LYS A 89 -4.68 -0.35 -12.10
CA LYS A 89 -4.36 -1.77 -11.88
C LYS A 89 -5.56 -2.60 -11.40
N LEU A 90 -6.41 -2.05 -10.53
CA LEU A 90 -7.63 -2.73 -10.09
C LEU A 90 -8.62 -2.90 -11.23
N GLU A 91 -8.78 -1.90 -12.08
CA GLU A 91 -9.65 -1.99 -13.26
C GLU A 91 -9.11 -3.00 -14.29
N GLU A 92 -7.79 -3.03 -14.53
CA GLU A 92 -7.15 -4.06 -15.35
C GLU A 92 -7.45 -5.47 -14.84
N LEU A 93 -7.21 -5.72 -13.54
CA LEU A 93 -7.53 -7.01 -12.90
C LEU A 93 -9.02 -7.37 -13.05
N ARG A 94 -9.91 -6.39 -12.87
CA ARG A 94 -11.35 -6.57 -13.05
C ARG A 94 -11.69 -7.01 -14.47
N THR A 95 -11.05 -6.44 -15.49
CA THR A 95 -11.26 -6.86 -16.90
C THR A 95 -10.72 -8.25 -17.19
N MET A 96 -9.75 -8.73 -16.43
CA MET A 96 -9.08 -10.02 -16.62
C MET A 96 -9.70 -11.17 -15.82
N LEU A 97 -10.71 -10.94 -14.97
CA LEU A 97 -11.29 -11.98 -14.06
C LEU A 97 -11.69 -13.31 -14.73
N ARG A 98 -11.97 -13.30 -16.04
CA ARG A 98 -12.35 -14.50 -16.81
C ARG A 98 -11.40 -14.77 -17.97
N ARG A 99 -10.19 -14.21 -17.93
CA ARG A 99 -9.21 -14.27 -19.01
C ARG A 99 -7.92 -14.91 -18.50
N PRO A 100 -7.27 -15.82 -19.25
CA PRO A 100 -6.03 -16.48 -18.82
C PRO A 100 -4.90 -15.49 -18.47
N GLU A 101 -4.89 -14.31 -19.05
CA GLU A 101 -3.88 -13.27 -18.84
C GLU A 101 -3.76 -12.83 -17.36
N ILE A 102 -4.80 -13.06 -16.54
CA ILE A 102 -4.75 -12.76 -15.10
C ILE A 102 -3.64 -13.56 -14.40
N GLU A 103 -3.33 -14.77 -14.86
CA GLU A 103 -2.26 -15.60 -14.32
C GLU A 103 -0.91 -14.87 -14.38
N GLY A 104 -0.61 -14.24 -15.52
CA GLY A 104 0.63 -13.48 -15.70
C GLY A 104 0.70 -12.22 -14.82
N GLU A 105 -0.42 -11.60 -14.44
CA GLU A 105 -0.42 -10.51 -13.46
C GLU A 105 -0.15 -11.04 -12.04
N PHE A 106 -0.71 -12.20 -11.68
CA PHE A 106 -0.46 -12.85 -10.40
C PHE A 106 1.01 -13.25 -10.25
N ASP A 107 1.63 -13.81 -11.29
CA ASP A 107 3.05 -14.16 -11.29
C ASP A 107 3.93 -12.92 -11.09
N ARG A 108 3.67 -11.85 -11.85
CA ARG A 108 4.40 -10.58 -11.70
C ARG A 108 4.25 -9.99 -10.31
N ALA A 109 3.05 -9.99 -9.75
CA ALA A 109 2.79 -9.52 -8.41
C ALA A 109 3.52 -10.38 -7.35
N ALA A 110 3.53 -11.70 -7.53
CA ALA A 110 4.22 -12.62 -6.63
C ALA A 110 5.74 -12.37 -6.62
N GLU A 111 6.37 -12.17 -7.78
CA GLU A 111 7.80 -11.84 -7.87
C GLU A 111 8.12 -10.50 -7.19
N ALA A 112 7.32 -9.46 -7.44
CA ALA A 112 7.49 -8.18 -6.75
C ALA A 112 7.35 -8.34 -5.23
N ALA A 113 6.40 -9.14 -4.77
CA ALA A 113 6.16 -9.38 -3.36
C ALA A 113 7.30 -10.18 -2.67
N LYS A 114 7.98 -11.08 -3.41
CA LYS A 114 9.18 -11.79 -2.93
C LYS A 114 10.34 -10.82 -2.75
N LEU A 115 10.56 -9.93 -3.72
CA LEU A 115 11.62 -8.92 -3.65
C LEU A 115 11.44 -7.98 -2.44
N LEU A 116 10.22 -7.47 -2.22
CA LEU A 116 9.92 -6.61 -1.07
C LEU A 116 10.25 -7.28 0.27
N ARG A 117 9.94 -8.57 0.41
CA ARG A 117 10.22 -9.33 1.65
C ARG A 117 11.71 -9.57 1.84
N LYS A 118 12.41 -9.97 0.78
CA LYS A 118 13.86 -10.17 0.82
C LYS A 118 14.60 -8.90 1.22
N GLU A 119 14.20 -7.75 0.65
CA GLU A 119 14.77 -6.46 1.04
C GLU A 119 14.45 -6.13 2.49
N SER A 120 13.26 -6.47 3.00
CA SER A 120 12.89 -6.26 4.40
C SER A 120 13.64 -7.15 5.39
N GLU A 121 14.02 -8.37 5.00
CA GLU A 121 14.77 -9.33 5.82
C GLU A 121 16.29 -9.06 5.80
N ALA A 122 16.77 -8.35 4.78
CA ALA A 122 18.15 -7.89 4.69
C ALA A 122 18.43 -6.62 5.52
N LEU A 123 17.41 -6.08 6.19
CA LEU A 123 17.47 -4.93 7.11
C LEU A 123 17.60 -5.38 8.56
#